data_AF-A0A844KQ15-F1
#
_entry.id   AF-A0A844KQ15-F1
#
_cell.length_a   1.000
_cell.length_b   1.000
_cell.length_c   1.000
_cell.angle_alpha   90.00
_cell.angle_beta   90.00
_cell.angle_gamma   90.00
#
_symmetry.space_group_name_H-M   'P 1'
#
loop_
_entity.id
_entity.type
_entity.pdbx_description
1 polymer ?
#
loop_
_entity_poly.entity_id
_entity_poly.type
_entity_poly.pdbx_seq_one_letter_code
_entity_poly.pdbx_strand_id
1 'polypeptide(L)'
;MLGDPEYIQLLVNPQDSMIAIRKSVRKDYLAHRVRYSKADSRYCYELYSTELLQALRHTGIYLEDNRSYRIYGALNPKECLASFSMNECVLVDDMTRTEESV
;
A
#
# COMPACT_ATOMS: atom_id res chain seq x y z
N MET A 1 -11.67 -10.60 -4.01
CA MET A 1 -10.55 -10.22 -3.11
C MET A 1 -9.30 -11.02 -3.48
N LEU A 2 -8.11 -10.55 -3.08
CA LEU A 2 -6.86 -11.30 -3.21
C LEU A 2 -6.83 -12.58 -2.33
N GLY A 3 -7.88 -12.92 -1.58
CA GLY A 3 -7.88 -14.06 -0.65
C GLY A 3 -6.88 -13.84 0.48
N ASP A 4 -6.26 -14.93 0.97
CA ASP A 4 -5.30 -14.91 2.08
C ASP A 4 -3.89 -15.32 1.63
N PRO A 5 -3.17 -14.47 0.89
CA PRO A 5 -1.83 -14.80 0.41
C PRO A 5 -0.79 -14.82 1.53
N GLU A 6 0.00 -15.89 1.63
CA GLU A 6 1.17 -15.92 2.52
C GLU A 6 2.28 -14.94 2.09
N TYR A 7 2.33 -14.62 0.80
CA TYR A 7 3.32 -13.74 0.19
C TYR A 7 2.65 -12.83 -0.84
N ILE A 8 3.05 -11.56 -0.86
CA ILE A 8 2.61 -10.58 -1.83
C ILE A 8 3.81 -9.94 -2.51
N GLN A 9 3.60 -9.34 -3.68
CA GLN A 9 4.58 -8.49 -4.33
C GLN A 9 3.97 -7.11 -4.59
N LEU A 10 4.76 -6.08 -4.27
CA LEU A 10 4.46 -4.69 -4.58
C LEU A 10 5.15 -4.33 -5.90
N LEU A 11 4.37 -3.85 -6.85
CA LEU A 11 4.83 -3.41 -8.15
C LEU A 11 4.58 -1.91 -8.27
N VAL A 12 5.52 -1.18 -8.86
CA VAL A 12 5.40 0.25 -9.12
C VAL A 12 5.61 0.45 -10.62
N ASN A 13 4.70 1.17 -11.25
CA ASN A 13 4.87 1.70 -12.60
C ASN A 13 5.01 3.22 -12.50
N PRO A 14 6.25 3.75 -12.58
CA PRO A 14 6.53 5.19 -12.54
C PRO A 14 5.85 6.00 -13.64
N GLN A 15 5.71 5.43 -14.85
CA GLN A 15 5.20 6.16 -16.01
C GLN A 15 3.74 6.56 -15.82
N ASP A 16 2.94 5.64 -15.29
CA ASP A 16 1.50 5.84 -15.07
C ASP A 16 1.17 6.23 -13.63
N SER A 17 2.19 6.38 -12.77
CA SER A 17 2.01 6.60 -11.31
C SER A 17 1.09 5.56 -10.67
N MET A 18 1.31 4.28 -10.99
CA MET A 18 0.50 3.17 -10.52
C MET A 18 1.26 2.30 -9.53
N ILE A 19 0.58 1.86 -8.48
CA ILE A 19 1.04 0.80 -7.58
C ILE A 19 0.14 -0.40 -7.74
N ALA A 20 0.69 -1.60 -7.73
CA ALA A 20 -0.09 -2.82 -7.75
C ALA A 20 0.39 -3.84 -6.71
N ILE A 21 -0.55 -4.62 -6.19
CA ILE A 21 -0.35 -5.69 -5.23
C ILE A 21 -0.86 -6.97 -5.85
N ARG A 22 -0.01 -7.99 -5.91
CA ARG A 22 -0.40 -9.35 -6.32
C ARG A 22 0.03 -10.39 -5.31
N LYS A 23 -0.59 -11.57 -5.41
CA LYS A 23 -0.06 -12.77 -4.76
C LYS A 23 1.34 -13.07 -5.29
N SER A 24 2.22 -13.55 -4.41
CA SER A 24 3.51 -14.11 -4.79
C SER A 24 3.77 -15.39 -4.01
N VAL A 25 4.98 -15.92 -4.10
CA VAL A 25 5.43 -17.18 -3.50
C VAL A 25 6.77 -16.99 -2.80
N ARG A 26 7.07 -17.85 -1.83
CA ARG A 26 8.34 -17.82 -1.07
C ARG A 26 9.62 -17.82 -1.92
N LYS A 27 9.56 -18.39 -3.13
CA LYS A 27 10.72 -18.48 -4.04
C LYS A 27 11.01 -17.15 -4.77
N ASP A 28 10.05 -16.23 -4.80
CA ASP A 28 10.25 -14.90 -5.36
C ASP A 28 10.99 -14.03 -4.35
N TYR A 29 12.22 -13.62 -4.70
CA TYR A 29 13.08 -12.84 -3.82
C TYR A 29 12.56 -11.42 -3.58
N LEU A 30 11.63 -10.94 -4.41
CA LEU A 30 10.97 -9.65 -4.26
C LEU A 30 9.66 -9.76 -3.47
N ALA A 31 9.28 -10.96 -3.04
CA ALA A 31 8.03 -11.17 -2.32
C ALA A 31 8.16 -10.74 -0.86
N HIS A 32 7.17 -9.99 -0.40
CA HIS A 32 6.96 -9.66 1.00
C HIS A 32 6.09 -10.74 1.66
N ARG A 33 6.55 -11.28 2.80
CA ARG A 33 5.77 -12.26 3.57
C ARG A 33 4.69 -11.55 4.37
N VAL A 34 3.43 -11.92 4.11
CA VAL A 34 2.30 -11.47 4.93
C VAL A 34 2.30 -12.25 6.24
N ARG A 35 2.38 -11.52 7.35
CA ARG A 35 2.30 -12.11 8.69
C ARG A 35 0.93 -11.84 9.26
N TYR A 36 0.02 -12.78 9.06
CA TYR A 36 -1.25 -12.77 9.78
C TYR A 36 -0.97 -12.99 11.26
N SER A 37 -1.23 -11.99 12.11
CA SER A 37 -1.26 -12.21 13.54
C SER A 37 -2.44 -13.15 13.84
N LYS A 38 -2.27 -14.08 14.78
CA LYS A 38 -3.28 -15.12 15.06
C LYS A 38 -4.57 -14.57 15.71
N ALA A 39 -4.67 -13.27 15.92
CA ALA A 39 -5.84 -12.61 16.50
C ALA A 39 -6.73 -12.09 15.37
N ASP A 40 -7.77 -12.87 15.02
CA ASP A 40 -8.89 -12.53 14.13
C ASP A 40 -8.55 -12.01 12.72
N SER A 41 -8.95 -12.77 11.68
CA SER A 41 -8.81 -12.40 10.26
C SER A 41 -9.66 -11.19 9.81
N ARG A 42 -10.20 -10.41 10.76
CA ARG A 42 -11.00 -9.20 10.52
C ARG A 42 -10.15 -7.92 10.46
N TYR A 43 -8.87 -7.99 10.81
CA TYR A 43 -8.00 -6.82 10.84
C TYR A 43 -7.33 -6.54 9.50
N CYS A 44 -7.19 -5.25 9.19
CA CYS A 44 -6.33 -4.76 8.12
C CYS A 44 -4.88 -5.16 8.38
N TYR A 45 -4.11 -5.36 7.31
CA TYR A 45 -2.67 -5.57 7.38
C TYR A 45 -1.94 -4.25 7.12
N GLU A 46 -0.95 -3.94 7.94
CA GLU A 46 -0.11 -2.75 7.80
C GLU A 46 1.31 -3.13 7.40
N LEU A 47 1.88 -2.36 6.48
CA LEU A 47 3.26 -2.47 6.03
C LEU A 47 3.98 -1.16 6.29
N TYR A 48 5.13 -1.25 6.95
CA TYR A 48 6.00 -0.11 7.22
C TYR A 48 7.29 -0.28 6.40
N SER A 49 7.55 0.64 5.46
CA SER A 49 8.82 0.71 4.74
C SER A 49 9.12 2.15 4.32
N THR A 50 10.15 2.72 4.93
CA THR A 50 10.65 4.05 4.58
C THR A 50 11.32 4.03 3.20
N GLU A 51 12.00 2.94 2.86
CA GLU A 51 12.70 2.75 1.60
C GLU A 51 11.73 2.75 0.41
N LEU A 52 10.56 2.11 0.56
CA LEU A 52 9.52 2.12 -0.47
C LEU A 52 9.02 3.54 -0.73
N LEU A 53 8.68 4.29 0.32
CA LEU A 53 8.19 5.66 0.18
C LEU A 53 9.28 6.59 -0.41
N GLN A 54 10.54 6.41 -0.01
CA GLN A 54 11.65 7.13 -0.61
C GLN A 54 11.83 6.77 -2.09
N ALA A 55 11.76 5.49 -2.47
CA ALA A 55 11.85 5.07 -3.86
C ALA A 55 10.73 5.70 -4.71
N LEU A 56 9.49 5.70 -4.22
CA LEU A 56 8.33 6.31 -4.90
C LEU A 56 8.52 7.82 -5.15
N ARG A 57 9.17 8.54 -4.24
CA ARG A 57 9.48 9.97 -4.44
C ARG A 57 10.40 10.20 -5.64
N HIS A 58 11.37 9.30 -5.84
CA HIS A 58 12.28 9.38 -6.97
C HIS A 58 11.62 8.99 -8.30
N THR A 59 10.43 8.38 -8.28
CA THR A 59 9.69 7.99 -9.49
C THR A 59 8.79 9.09 -10.03
N GLY A 60 8.80 10.30 -9.45
CA GLY A 60 7.94 11.42 -9.84
C GLY A 60 6.55 11.39 -9.18
N ILE A 61 6.32 10.46 -8.27
CA ILE A 61 5.10 10.38 -7.47
C ILE A 61 5.31 11.29 -6.25
N TYR A 62 4.70 12.48 -6.28
CA TYR A 62 4.86 13.46 -5.22
C TYR A 62 3.73 13.34 -4.19
N LEU A 63 4.09 12.88 -3.00
CA LEU A 63 3.26 12.94 -1.80
C LEU A 63 3.96 13.89 -0.81
N GLU A 64 3.19 14.77 -0.17
CA GLU A 64 3.74 15.70 0.81
C GLU A 64 4.30 14.95 2.03
N ASP A 65 5.33 15.54 2.63
CA ASP A 65 5.90 15.05 3.89
C ASP A 65 4.89 15.14 5.03
N ASN A 66 4.93 14.17 5.95
CA ASN A 66 4.09 14.13 7.15
C ASN A 66 2.58 14.23 6.88
N ARG A 67 2.14 13.71 5.73
CA ARG A 67 0.72 13.59 5.37
C ARG A 67 0.29 12.13 5.25
N SER A 68 -0.98 11.90 5.52
CA SER A 68 -1.64 10.62 5.34
C SER A 68 -2.49 10.66 4.08
N TYR A 69 -2.40 9.62 3.24
CA TYR A 69 -3.17 9.53 2.00
C TYR A 69 -3.94 8.21 1.96
N ARG A 70 -5.14 8.25 1.39
CA ARG A 70 -5.96 7.08 1.08
C ARG A 70 -6.07 6.94 -0.43
N ILE A 71 -5.84 5.73 -0.93
CA ILE A 71 -5.99 5.42 -2.35
C ILE A 71 -7.02 4.31 -2.50
N TYR A 72 -7.92 4.45 -3.47
CA TYR A 72 -8.82 3.37 -3.89
C TYR A 72 -8.31 2.77 -5.19
N GLY A 73 -8.66 1.52 -5.43
CA GLY A 73 -8.13 0.79 -6.57
C GLY A 73 -9.10 -0.26 -7.08
N ALA A 74 -8.72 -0.88 -8.19
CA ALA A 74 -9.49 -1.93 -8.83
C ALA A 74 -8.81 -3.29 -8.61
N LEU A 75 -9.62 -4.32 -8.42
CA LEU A 75 -9.16 -5.70 -8.43
C LEU A 75 -9.37 -6.29 -9.82
N ASN A 76 -8.28 -6.76 -10.44
CA ASN A 76 -8.34 -7.64 -11.60
C ASN A 76 -8.35 -9.11 -11.11
N PRO A 77 -9.49 -9.81 -11.13
CA PRO A 77 -9.59 -11.17 -10.63
C PRO A 77 -8.89 -12.19 -11.53
N LYS A 78 -8.75 -11.92 -12.84
CA LYS A 78 -8.08 -12.83 -13.78
C LYS A 78 -6.60 -12.95 -13.46
N GLU A 79 -5.97 -11.80 -13.18
CA GLU A 79 -4.53 -11.70 -12.88
C GLU A 79 -4.22 -11.78 -11.37
N CYS A 80 -5.25 -11.86 -10.51
CA CYS A 80 -5.11 -11.75 -9.06
C CYS A 80 -4.24 -10.53 -8.65
N LEU A 81 -4.57 -9.37 -9.22
CA LEU A 81 -3.82 -8.13 -9.09
C LEU A 81 -4.75 -7.01 -8.64
N ALA A 82 -4.43 -6.36 -7.52
CA ALA A 82 -5.07 -5.11 -7.12
C ALA A 82 -4.19 -3.95 -7.58
N SER A 83 -4.75 -2.98 -8.28
CA SER A 83 -4.03 -1.83 -8.83
C SER A 83 -4.62 -0.52 -8.32
N PHE A 84 -3.76 0.44 -8.03
CA PHE A 84 -4.09 1.71 -7.40
C PHE A 84 -3.38 2.84 -8.14
N SER A 85 -4.14 3.86 -8.52
CA SER A 85 -3.60 5.09 -9.10
C SER A 85 -3.17 6.03 -7.99
N MET A 86 -1.90 6.44 -8.01
CA MET A 86 -1.39 7.41 -7.05
C MET A 86 -1.88 8.83 -7.35
N ASN A 87 -2.33 9.10 -8.58
CA ASN A 87 -2.93 10.38 -8.95
C ASN A 87 -4.33 10.57 -8.36
N GLU A 88 -4.96 9.48 -7.92
CA GLU A 88 -6.31 9.48 -7.32
C GLU A 88 -6.25 9.42 -5.78
N CYS A 89 -5.07 9.69 -5.19
CA CYS A 89 -4.93 9.70 -3.75
C CYS A 89 -5.72 10.86 -3.12
N VAL A 90 -6.44 10.54 -2.05
CA VAL A 90 -7.20 11.50 -1.26
C VAL A 90 -6.44 11.77 0.03
N LEU A 91 -6.15 13.04 0.31
CA LEU A 91 -5.56 13.44 1.59
C LEU A 91 -6.50 13.04 2.73
N VAL A 92 -5.95 12.33 3.71
CA VAL A 92 -6.63 12.03 4.97
C VAL A 92 -6.16 13.09 5.96
N ASP A 93 -7.04 14.04 6.24
CA ASP A 93 -6.73 15.13 7.17
C ASP A 93 -6.85 14.61 8.61
N ASP A 94 -5.76 14.65 9.37
CA ASP A 94 -5.75 14.38 10.81
C ASP A 94 -6.25 15.63 11.57
N MET A 95 -7.49 16.07 11.31
CA MET A 95 -8.11 17.19 12.05
C MET A 95 -8.59 16.81 13.47
N THR A 96 -7.92 15.87 14.14
CA THR A 96 -8.18 15.53 15.55
C THR A 96 -6.92 15.62 16.42
N ARG A 97 -6.09 16.66 16.21
CA ARG A 97 -5.18 17.17 17.26
C ARG A 97 -5.48 18.63 17.59
N THR A 98 -6.77 18.98 17.61
CA THR A 98 -7.23 20.13 18.39
C THR A 98 -7.87 19.55 19.63
N GLU A 99 -7.09 19.44 20.71
CA GLU A 99 -7.57 19.62 22.09
C GLU A 99 -6.34 19.61 23.03
N GLU A 100 -6.01 20.82 23.45
CA GLU A 100 -5.53 21.20 24.79
C GLU A 100 -4.26 20.54 25.35
N SER A 101 -3.15 21.26 25.21
CA SER A 101 -2.27 21.49 26.36
C SER A 101 -2.23 22.98 26.64
N VAL A 102 -2.97 23.34 27.69
CA VAL A 102 -2.89 24.62 28.44
C VAL A 102 -1.47 24.87 28.93
#